data_AF-A0AAD9W0V8-F1
#
_entry.id   AF-A0AAD9W0V8-F1
#
_cell.length_a   1.000
_cell.length_b   1.000
_cell.length_c   1.000
_cell.angle_alpha   90.00
_cell.angle_beta   90.00
_cell.angle_gamma   90.00
#
_symmetry.space_group_name_H-M   'P 1'
#
loop_
_entity.id
_entity.type
_entity.pdbx_description
1 polymer ?
#
loop_
_entity_poly.entity_id
_entity_poly.type
_entity_poly.pdbx_seq_one_letter_code
_entity_poly.pdbx_strand_id
1 'polypeptide(L)'
;MLDRTRAFRDDFDPFSLDLPVQVLERYQCIPAGSWASKLPFIELVAVAIHRIAVLIYKQGSFHMETGLPVEENRLCFAPTGPGRHYHPTPFCLYAYADLEQYPEGVADVTGYWAENCIFGGVVVFSRGESGIEGGMCIDSDEFDF
;
A
#
# COMPACT_ATOMS: atom_id res chain seq x y z
N MET A 1 20.04 6.63 -6.93
CA MET A 1 18.59 6.71 -6.65
C MET A 1 17.72 6.81 -7.91
N LEU A 2 17.73 7.91 -8.67
CA LEU A 2 16.86 8.10 -9.85
C LEU A 2 17.02 7.01 -10.92
N ASP A 3 18.24 6.53 -11.18
CA ASP A 3 18.46 5.54 -12.23
C ASP A 3 17.93 4.14 -11.87
N ARG A 4 17.94 3.76 -10.58
CA ARG A 4 17.27 2.53 -10.12
C ARG A 4 15.76 2.64 -10.21
N THR A 5 15.20 3.79 -9.84
CA THR A 5 13.76 4.03 -9.98
C THR A 5 13.32 4.01 -11.45
N ARG A 6 14.15 4.54 -12.37
CA ARG A 6 13.90 4.44 -13.82
C ARG A 6 13.98 3.00 -14.31
N ALA A 7 15.04 2.26 -13.93
CA ALA A 7 15.17 0.86 -14.27
C ALA A 7 13.99 0.02 -13.77
N PHE A 8 13.58 0.23 -12.51
CA PHE A 8 12.37 -0.40 -11.96
C PHE A 8 11.15 -0.11 -12.82
N ARG A 9 10.90 1.17 -13.14
CA ARG A 9 9.74 1.57 -13.95
C ARG A 9 9.79 0.94 -15.35
N ASP A 10 10.97 0.86 -15.95
CA ASP A 10 11.13 0.34 -17.30
C ASP A 10 10.97 -1.19 -17.34
N ASP A 11 11.34 -1.90 -16.26
CA ASP A 11 11.16 -3.35 -16.09
C ASP A 11 9.84 -3.72 -15.36
N PHE A 12 9.04 -2.73 -14.94
CA PHE A 12 7.86 -2.97 -14.11
C PHE A 12 6.77 -3.67 -14.91
N ASP A 13 6.45 -4.89 -14.52
CA ASP A 13 5.30 -5.62 -15.01
C ASP A 13 4.09 -5.42 -14.09
N PRO A 14 3.01 -4.74 -14.53
CA PRO A 14 1.80 -4.57 -13.73
C PRO A 14 1.15 -5.90 -13.31
N PHE A 15 1.33 -6.98 -14.09
CA PHE A 15 0.80 -8.31 -13.77
C PHE A 15 1.60 -9.02 -12.68
N SER A 16 2.78 -8.51 -12.32
CA SER A 16 3.56 -8.99 -11.18
C SER A 16 3.04 -8.48 -9.83
N LEU A 17 2.11 -7.52 -9.82
CA LEU A 17 1.49 -7.04 -8.60
C LEU A 17 0.57 -8.11 -8.01
N ASP A 18 0.98 -8.63 -6.86
CA ASP A 18 0.14 -9.48 -6.04
C ASP A 18 -0.93 -8.64 -5.34
N LEU A 19 -2.07 -8.51 -6.04
CA LEU A 19 -3.27 -7.82 -5.59
C LEU A 19 -4.22 -8.83 -4.94
N PRO A 20 -4.80 -8.52 -3.76
CA PRO A 20 -5.79 -9.39 -3.14
C PRO A 20 -6.98 -9.62 -4.08
N VAL A 21 -7.32 -10.88 -4.32
CA VAL A 21 -8.40 -11.31 -5.23
C VAL A 21 -9.71 -10.57 -4.90
N GLN A 22 -10.02 -10.39 -3.62
CA GLN A 22 -11.25 -9.72 -3.19
C GLN A 22 -11.32 -8.25 -3.60
N VAL A 23 -10.18 -7.57 -3.71
CA VAL A 23 -10.12 -6.17 -4.19
C VAL A 23 -10.36 -6.13 -5.70
N LEU A 24 -9.79 -7.10 -6.43
CA LEU A 24 -9.94 -7.20 -7.88
C LEU A 24 -11.38 -7.55 -8.28
N GLU A 25 -11.97 -8.56 -7.63
CA GLU A 25 -13.35 -9.00 -7.86
C GLU A 25 -14.34 -7.86 -7.61
N ARG A 26 -14.20 -7.13 -6.50
CA ARG A 26 -15.08 -5.98 -6.21
C ARG A 26 -15.03 -4.90 -7.27
N TYR A 27 -13.85 -4.61 -7.81
CA TYR A 27 -13.74 -3.65 -8.90
C TYR A 27 -14.40 -4.19 -10.18
N GLN A 28 -14.18 -5.47 -10.51
CA GLN A 28 -14.70 -6.09 -11.72
C GLN A 28 -16.21 -6.31 -11.70
N CYS A 29 -16.80 -6.55 -10.52
CA CYS A 29 -18.23 -6.82 -10.36
C CYS A 29 -19.12 -5.58 -10.38
N ILE A 30 -18.54 -4.38 -10.48
CA ILE A 30 -19.31 -3.14 -10.63
C ILE A 30 -19.11 -2.58 -12.04
N PRO A 31 -20.19 -2.22 -12.77
CA PRO A 31 -20.07 -1.60 -14.08
C PRO A 31 -19.14 -0.39 -14.08
N ALA A 32 -18.14 -0.41 -14.96
CA ALA A 32 -17.15 0.64 -15.09
C ALA A 32 -17.82 1.99 -15.41
N GLY A 33 -17.40 3.05 -14.72
CA GLY A 33 -17.91 4.41 -14.92
C GLY A 33 -19.19 4.73 -14.12
N SER A 34 -19.75 3.76 -13.39
CA SER A 34 -20.83 4.02 -12.44
C SER A 34 -20.30 4.77 -11.20
N TRP A 35 -21.19 5.48 -10.50
CA TRP A 35 -20.82 6.08 -9.22
C TRP A 35 -20.39 5.02 -8.19
N ALA A 36 -21.01 3.85 -8.22
CA ALA A 36 -20.71 2.73 -7.35
C ALA A 36 -19.29 2.17 -7.55
N SER A 37 -18.71 2.29 -8.75
CA SER A 37 -17.36 1.77 -9.02
C SER A 37 -16.25 2.63 -8.43
N LYS A 38 -16.55 3.85 -7.95
CA LYS A 38 -15.54 4.80 -7.46
C LYS A 38 -14.83 4.29 -6.21
N LEU A 39 -15.56 3.69 -5.27
CA LEU A 39 -14.96 3.19 -4.03
C LEU A 39 -14.06 1.96 -4.28
N PRO A 40 -14.50 0.91 -5.00
CA PRO A 40 -13.61 -0.20 -5.34
C PRO A 40 -12.43 0.21 -6.22
N PHE A 41 -12.61 1.23 -7.07
CA PHE A 41 -11.49 1.79 -7.83
C PHE A 41 -10.46 2.46 -6.91
N ILE A 42 -10.89 3.28 -5.95
CA ILE A 42 -9.96 3.89 -4.98
C ILE A 42 -9.28 2.79 -4.13
N GLU A 43 -10.00 1.74 -3.74
CA GLU A 43 -9.41 0.59 -3.03
C GLU A 43 -8.34 -0.10 -3.87
N LEU A 44 -8.65 -0.41 -5.12
CA LEU A 44 -7.71 -1.04 -6.04
C LEU A 44 -6.45 -0.18 -6.24
N VAL A 45 -6.62 1.13 -6.44
CA VAL A 45 -5.50 2.05 -6.66
C VAL A 45 -4.67 2.19 -5.37
N ALA A 46 -5.29 2.29 -4.20
CA ALA A 46 -4.58 2.38 -2.93
C ALA A 46 -3.74 1.12 -2.67
N VAL A 47 -4.33 -0.06 -2.85
CA VAL A 47 -3.62 -1.33 -2.69
C VAL A 47 -2.49 -1.47 -3.72
N ALA A 48 -2.72 -1.08 -4.98
CA ALA A 48 -1.68 -1.10 -6.00
C ALA A 48 -0.49 -0.19 -5.65
N ILE A 49 -0.76 1.04 -5.19
CA ILE A 49 0.29 1.97 -4.73
C ILE A 49 1.09 1.37 -3.57
N HIS A 50 0.39 0.80 -2.58
CA HIS A 50 1.01 0.17 -1.43
C HIS A 50 1.95 -0.97 -1.88
N ARG A 51 1.48 -1.86 -2.76
CA ARG A 51 2.29 -2.98 -3.27
C ARG A 51 3.47 -2.52 -4.12
N ILE A 52 3.31 -1.50 -4.96
CA ILE A 52 4.41 -0.90 -5.71
C ILE A 52 5.49 -0.36 -4.76
N ALA A 53 5.09 0.36 -3.71
CA ALA A 53 6.02 0.90 -2.73
C ALA A 53 6.78 -0.21 -1.97
N VAL A 54 6.09 -1.28 -1.58
CA VAL A 54 6.69 -2.49 -0.99
C VAL A 54 7.72 -3.11 -1.94
N LEU A 55 7.38 -3.30 -3.22
CA LEU A 55 8.28 -3.88 -4.22
C LEU A 55 9.53 -3.03 -4.44
N ILE A 56 9.35 -1.71 -4.58
CA ILE A 56 10.44 -0.75 -4.72
C ILE A 56 11.36 -0.80 -3.49
N TYR A 57 10.80 -0.88 -2.28
CA TYR A 57 11.57 -0.98 -1.04
C TYR A 57 12.38 -2.29 -0.97
N LYS A 58 11.77 -3.41 -1.36
CA LYS A 58 12.39 -4.75 -1.33
C LYS A 58 13.52 -4.92 -2.33
N GLN A 59 13.57 -4.14 -3.42
CA GLN A 59 14.72 -4.14 -4.35
C GLN A 59 16.02 -3.62 -3.73
N GLY A 60 15.95 -3.11 -2.50
CA GLY A 60 17.09 -2.76 -1.68
C GLY A 60 16.86 -1.40 -1.03
N SER A 61 17.28 -1.27 0.22
CA SER A 61 17.23 0.01 0.90
C SER A 61 18.08 1.02 0.13
N PHE A 62 17.47 2.09 -0.34
CA PHE A 62 18.17 3.22 -0.98
C PHE A 62 19.22 3.87 -0.06
N HIS A 63 19.28 3.47 1.22
CA HIS A 63 20.30 3.87 2.19
C HIS A 63 21.56 2.99 2.18
N MET A 64 21.52 1.75 1.66
CA MET A 64 22.70 0.87 1.64
C MET A 64 23.84 1.37 0.72
N GLU A 65 23.55 2.26 -0.24
CA GLU A 65 24.58 2.84 -1.12
C GLU A 65 25.54 3.80 -0.39
N THR A 66 25.22 4.26 0.83
CA THR A 66 26.05 5.24 1.54
C THR A 66 27.28 4.65 2.24
N GLY A 67 27.41 3.32 2.32
CA GLY A 67 28.54 2.66 2.99
C GLY A 67 28.61 2.92 4.51
N LEU A 68 27.65 3.66 5.07
CA LEU A 68 27.50 3.85 6.51
C LEU A 68 26.78 2.62 7.07
N PRO A 69 27.18 2.11 8.25
CA PRO A 69 26.38 1.14 8.98
C PRO A 69 25.07 1.83 9.34
N VAL A 70 24.07 1.65 8.48
CA VAL A 70 22.70 1.95 8.79
C VAL A 70 22.34 0.94 9.86
N GLU A 71 22.42 1.33 11.13
CA GLU A 71 21.63 0.66 12.15
C GLU A 71 20.19 0.84 11.66
N GLU A 72 19.63 -0.18 11.01
CA GLU A 72 18.27 -0.15 10.44
C GLU A 72 17.34 0.49 11.45
N ASN A 73 17.43 0.06 12.71
CA ASN A 73 16.74 0.62 13.87
C ASN A 73 17.14 2.07 14.28
N ARG A 74 17.62 2.95 13.40
CA ARG A 74 18.07 4.33 13.74
C ARG A 74 17.78 5.45 12.73
N LEU A 75 16.96 5.23 11.71
CA LEU A 75 16.89 6.18 10.58
C LEU A 75 16.07 7.46 10.82
N CYS A 76 15.15 7.52 11.80
CA CYS A 76 14.35 8.74 12.05
C CYS A 76 14.09 9.00 13.55
N PHE A 77 14.19 10.27 13.95
CA PHE A 77 14.03 10.76 15.32
C PHE A 77 12.64 11.40 15.51
N ALA A 78 11.84 10.91 16.45
CA ALA A 78 10.63 11.59 16.91
C ALA A 78 10.98 12.60 18.03
N PRO A 79 10.79 13.92 17.85
CA PRO A 79 11.16 14.92 18.88
C PRO A 79 10.21 14.97 20.08
N THR A 80 9.05 14.34 19.99
CA THR A 80 7.94 14.53 20.94
C THR A 80 7.46 13.20 21.50
N GLY A 81 8.03 12.79 22.64
CA GLY A 81 7.59 11.62 23.42
C GLY A 81 8.64 11.16 24.45
N PRO A 82 8.24 10.52 25.56
CA PRO A 82 9.18 9.91 26.50
C PRO A 82 9.73 8.61 25.91
N GLY A 83 10.77 8.71 25.08
CA GLY A 83 11.43 7.55 24.47
C GLY A 83 12.13 7.92 23.17
N ARG A 84 13.39 7.50 23.02
CA ARG A 84 14.09 7.60 21.72
C ARG A 84 13.58 6.47 20.84
N HIS A 85 12.51 6.73 20.09
CA HIS A 85 12.03 5.79 19.07
C HIS A 85 12.77 6.06 17.78
N TYR A 86 13.28 4.98 17.22
CA TYR A 86 13.98 5.01 15.96
C TYR A 86 13.24 4.14 14.96
N HIS A 87 13.08 4.64 13.74
CA HIS A 87 12.39 3.91 12.69
C HIS A 87 13.37 3.19 11.75
N PRO A 88 12.96 2.01 11.23
CA PRO A 88 13.75 1.19 10.31
C PRO A 88 13.92 1.78 8.90
N THR A 89 13.21 2.88 8.59
CA THR A 89 13.16 3.52 7.28
C THR A 89 12.72 4.99 7.45
N PRO A 90 13.16 5.95 6.60
CA PRO A 90 12.57 7.29 6.58
C PRO A 90 11.17 7.33 5.97
N PHE A 91 10.75 6.27 5.28
CA PHE A 91 9.41 6.15 4.70
C PHE A 91 8.45 5.59 5.75
N CYS A 92 8.35 6.26 6.90
CA CYS A 92 7.56 5.81 8.04
C CYS A 92 6.63 6.92 8.52
N LEU A 93 5.36 6.58 8.70
CA LEU A 93 4.41 7.40 9.45
C LEU A 93 4.43 6.93 10.91
N TYR A 94 4.58 7.86 11.86
CA TYR A 94 4.64 7.51 13.29
C TYR A 94 3.44 6.66 13.76
N ALA A 95 2.23 6.99 13.26
CA ALA A 95 1.01 6.24 13.59
C ALA A 95 0.97 4.82 13.01
N TYR A 96 1.87 4.49 12.09
CA TYR A 96 1.97 3.19 11.39
C TYR A 96 3.36 2.57 11.61
N ALA A 97 4.02 2.89 12.72
CA ALA A 97 5.40 2.48 13.00
C ALA A 97 5.52 1.15 13.78
N ASP A 98 4.41 0.54 14.17
CA ASP A 98 4.42 -0.79 14.77
C ASP A 98 4.56 -1.82 13.65
N LEU A 99 5.76 -2.41 13.55
CA LEU A 99 6.16 -3.28 12.44
C LEU A 99 5.59 -4.70 12.60
N GLU A 100 5.37 -5.14 13.85
CA GLU A 100 5.05 -6.52 14.17
C GLU A 100 3.62 -6.88 13.75
N GLN A 101 2.74 -5.88 13.61
CA GLN A 101 1.38 -6.05 13.09
C GLN A 101 1.30 -6.25 11.57
N TYR A 102 2.39 -6.01 10.83
CA TYR A 102 2.39 -6.06 9.37
C TYR A 102 3.12 -7.29 8.82
N PRO A 103 2.54 -8.01 7.84
CA PRO A 103 3.11 -9.25 7.31
C PRO A 103 4.48 -9.06 6.64
N GLU A 104 4.71 -7.90 6.02
CA GLU A 104 5.98 -7.56 5.35
C GLU A 104 6.81 -6.56 6.18
N GLY A 105 6.42 -6.34 7.45
CA GLY A 105 7.11 -5.50 8.42
C GLY A 105 7.41 -4.09 7.90
N VAL A 106 8.71 -3.76 7.79
CA VAL A 106 9.19 -2.43 7.35
C VAL A 106 8.72 -2.06 5.95
N ALA A 107 8.54 -3.05 5.08
CA ALA A 107 8.13 -2.78 3.71
C ALA A 107 6.70 -2.23 3.65
N ASP A 108 5.78 -2.77 4.45
CA ASP A 108 4.39 -2.31 4.51
C ASP A 108 4.29 -0.87 5.03
N VAL A 109 5.16 -0.49 5.97
CA VAL A 109 5.27 0.90 6.45
C VAL A 109 5.61 1.89 5.34
N THR A 110 6.46 1.46 4.39
CA THR A 110 6.78 2.26 3.20
C THR A 110 5.56 2.40 2.27
N GLY A 111 4.72 1.37 2.20
CA GLY A 111 3.42 1.42 1.53
C GLY A 111 2.48 2.47 2.10
N TYR A 112 2.30 2.48 3.43
CA TYR A 112 1.47 3.49 4.10
C TYR A 112 2.01 4.91 3.95
N TRP A 113 3.34 5.09 3.98
CA TRP A 113 3.95 6.38 3.68
C TRP A 113 3.61 6.84 2.25
N ALA A 114 3.68 5.94 1.26
CA ALA A 114 3.34 6.24 -0.13
C ALA A 114 1.86 6.61 -0.29
N GLU A 115 0.96 5.87 0.36
CA GLU A 115 -0.47 6.21 0.40
C GLU A 115 -0.69 7.63 0.96
N ASN A 116 -0.08 7.95 2.10
CA ASN A 116 -0.22 9.26 2.71
C ASN A 116 0.31 10.40 1.81
N CYS A 117 1.40 10.17 1.08
CA CYS A 117 1.94 11.14 0.13
C CYS A 117 1.02 11.37 -1.07
N ILE A 118 0.31 10.35 -1.55
CA ILE A 118 -0.50 10.43 -2.77
C ILE A 118 -1.95 10.85 -2.46
N PHE A 119 -2.55 10.27 -1.42
CA PHE A 119 -3.95 10.51 -1.04
C PHE A 119 -4.11 11.56 0.07
N GLY A 120 -3.03 12.00 0.70
CA GLY A 120 -3.08 12.88 1.88
C GLY A 120 -3.46 12.16 3.18
N GLY A 121 -3.45 10.82 3.18
CA GLY A 121 -3.71 9.95 4.32
C GLY A 121 -3.58 8.48 3.94
N VAL A 122 -3.63 7.60 4.92
CA VAL A 122 -3.69 6.14 4.69
C VAL A 122 -5.13 5.75 4.39
N VAL A 123 -5.33 4.95 3.35
CA VAL A 123 -6.67 4.58 2.89
C VAL A 123 -7.06 3.25 3.53
N VAL A 124 -7.96 3.33 4.51
CA VAL A 124 -8.49 2.16 5.21
C VAL A 124 -9.92 1.91 4.76
N PHE A 125 -10.18 0.70 4.27
CA PHE A 125 -11.53 0.25 3.96
C PHE A 125 -12.05 -0.59 5.12
N SER A 126 -12.97 -0.02 5.90
CA SER A 126 -13.74 -0.79 6.88
C SER A 126 -14.60 -1.78 6.14
N ARG A 127 -14.27 -3.05 6.28
CA ARG A 127 -15.13 -4.16 5.91
C ARG A 127 -15.93 -4.44 7.17
N GLY A 128 -17.24 -4.23 7.17
CA GLY A 128 -18.09 -4.63 8.30
C GLY A 128 -17.90 -6.12 8.66
N GLU A 129 -18.54 -6.61 9.72
CA GLU A 129 -18.36 -7.99 10.22
C GLU A 129 -18.57 -9.08 9.14
N SER A 130 -19.30 -8.77 8.08
CA SER A 130 -19.58 -9.67 6.95
C SER A 130 -18.51 -9.68 5.85
N GLY A 131 -17.59 -8.71 5.80
CA GLY A 131 -16.60 -8.60 4.72
C GLY A 131 -17.16 -8.12 3.37
N ILE A 132 -18.48 -7.90 3.28
CA ILE A 132 -19.25 -7.65 2.06
C ILE A 132 -20.05 -6.34 2.18
N GLU A 133 -19.37 -5.21 2.19
CA GLU A 133 -20.03 -3.94 1.90
C GLU A 133 -19.43 -3.36 0.62
N GLY A 134 -20.03 -3.72 -0.51
CA GLY A 134 -19.70 -3.18 -1.82
C GLY A 134 -19.62 -4.25 -2.91
N GLY A 135 -20.76 -4.50 -3.56
CA GLY A 135 -20.84 -5.21 -4.85
C GLY A 135 -20.83 -6.73 -4.72
N MET A 136 -21.97 -7.31 -4.34
CA MET A 136 -22.26 -8.67 -4.83
C MET A 136 -22.32 -8.55 -6.36
N CYS A 137 -21.60 -9.39 -7.08
CA CYS A 137 -21.77 -9.55 -8.52
C CYS A 137 -23.23 -9.98 -8.68
N ILE A 138 -24.10 -9.05 -9.07
CA ILE A 138 -25.49 -9.40 -9.34
C ILE A 138 -25.40 -10.22 -10.63
N ASP A 139 -25.62 -11.53 -10.52
CA ASP A 139 -25.76 -12.36 -11.70
C ASP A 139 -26.81 -11.70 -12.60
N SER A 140 -26.44 -11.49 -13.86
CA SER A 140 -27.27 -10.76 -14.83
C SER A 140 -28.55 -11.53 -15.22
N ASP A 141 -28.87 -12.61 -14.52
CA ASP A 141 -29.98 -13.52 -14.79
C ASP A 141 -31.22 -13.26 -13.90
N GLU A 142 -31.21 -12.24 -13.03
CA GLU A 142 -32.37 -11.91 -12.19
C GLU A 142 -32.92 -10.49 -12.45
N PHE A 143 -33.20 -10.19 -13.71
CA PHE A 143 -34.23 -9.21 -14.11
C PHE A 143 -35.00 -9.75 -15.31
N ASP A 144 -35.87 -10.72 -15.05
CA ASP A 144 -37.11 -10.86 -15.80
C ASP A 144 -38.28 -10.54 -14.85
N PHE A 145 -39.19 -9.71 -15.35
CA PHE A 145 -40.43 -9.13 -14.78
C PHE A 145 -40.39 -7.71 -14.20
#